data_AF-A0A024SNL5-F1
#
_entry.id   AF-A0A024SNL5-F1
#
_cell.length_a   1.000
_cell.length_b   1.000
_cell.length_c   1.000
_cell.angle_alpha   90.00
_cell.angle_beta   90.00
_cell.angle_gamma   90.00
#
_symmetry.space_group_name_H-M   'P 1'
#
loop_
_entity.id
_entity.type
_entity.pdbx_description
1 polymer ?
#
loop_
_entity_poly.entity_id
_entity_poly.type
_entity_poly.pdbx_seq_one_letter_code
_entity_poly.pdbx_strand_id
1 'polypeptide(L)'
;MLQRSLRLLAFGNHFAVWVSSLIVTGILSYFLVKYNLSNNAHIIYQEVIATITLGVWTFGMVLPLVNAYGGQLWLANHILSYLWLTSFIFSAQDWAGGRCTTHAPTFGKCGLKKTVVAFNFLAL
;
A
#
# COMPACT_ATOMS: atom_id res chain seq x y z
N MET A 1 18.10 12.59 -24.13
CA MET A 1 16.63 12.49 -24.02
C MET A 1 16.19 11.27 -23.22
N LEU A 2 16.70 10.05 -23.52
CA LEU A 2 16.34 8.79 -22.85
C LEU A 2 16.46 8.82 -21.31
N GLN A 3 17.54 9.36 -20.75
CA GLN A 3 17.74 9.45 -19.29
C GLN A 3 16.70 10.33 -18.57
N ARG A 4 16.17 11.38 -19.24
CA ARG A 4 15.19 12.28 -18.64
C ARG A 4 13.81 11.61 -18.59
N SER A 5 13.45 10.90 -19.66
CA SER A 5 12.24 10.07 -19.71
C SER A 5 12.28 8.93 -18.69
N LEU A 6 13.44 8.28 -18.50
CA LEU A 6 13.61 7.21 -17.51
C LEU A 6 13.42 7.72 -16.07
N ARG A 7 13.96 8.90 -15.76
CA ARG A 7 13.78 9.54 -14.45
C ARG A 7 12.32 9.95 -14.20
N LEU A 8 11.61 10.43 -15.22
CA LEU A 8 10.18 10.75 -15.11
C LEU A 8 9.32 9.49 -14.91
N LEU A 9 9.63 8.40 -15.61
CA LEU A 9 8.93 7.12 -15.43
C LEU A 9 9.20 6.52 -14.04
N ALA A 10 10.45 6.58 -13.56
CA ALA A 10 10.79 6.16 -12.20
C ALA A 10 10.05 7.00 -11.15
N PHE A 11 10.03 8.33 -11.31
CA PHE A 11 9.25 9.21 -10.44
C PHE A 11 7.76 8.85 -10.46
N GLY A 12 7.17 8.62 -11.64
CA GLY A 12 5.78 8.20 -11.78
C GLY A 12 5.48 6.89 -11.07
N ASN A 13 6.39 5.91 -11.13
CA ASN A 13 6.27 4.65 -10.41
C ASN A 13 6.31 4.87 -8.88
N HIS A 14 7.31 5.61 -8.38
CA HIS A 14 7.40 5.92 -6.95
C HIS A 14 6.19 6.71 -6.45
N PHE A 15 5.65 7.61 -7.28
CA PHE A 15 4.44 8.35 -6.98
C PHE A 15 3.20 7.45 -6.91
N ALA A 16 3.05 6.50 -7.83
CA ALA A 16 1.95 5.54 -7.81
C ALA A 16 1.97 4.68 -6.53
N VAL A 17 3.15 4.18 -6.13
CA VAL A 17 3.31 3.42 -4.88
C VAL A 17 2.99 4.28 -3.66
N TRP A 18 3.45 5.54 -3.65
CA TRP A 18 3.14 6.47 -2.57
C TRP A 18 1.63 6.74 -2.44
N VAL A 19 0.95 7.07 -3.54
CA VAL A 19 -0.51 7.29 -3.56
C VAL A 19 -1.24 6.04 -3.08
N SER A 20 -0.81 4.86 -3.51
CA SER A 20 -1.40 3.60 -3.07
C SER A 20 -1.27 3.42 -1.55
N SER A 21 -0.05 3.61 -1.01
CA SER A 21 0.20 3.50 0.43
C SER A 21 -0.61 4.49 1.26
N LEU A 22 -0.82 5.70 0.75
CA LEU A 22 -1.63 6.75 1.41
C LEU A 22 -3.11 6.35 1.46
N ILE A 23 -3.66 5.84 0.36
CA ILE A 23 -5.06 5.40 0.29
C ILE A 23 -5.29 4.22 1.23
N VAL A 24 -4.42 3.20 1.19
CA VAL A 24 -4.55 2.00 2.03
C VAL A 24 -4.47 2.37 3.51
N THR A 25 -3.46 3.15 3.91
CA THR A 25 -3.32 3.65 5.29
C THR A 25 -4.56 4.42 5.73
N GLY A 26 -5.08 5.34 4.91
CA GLY A 26 -6.25 6.15 5.27
C GLY A 26 -7.52 5.31 5.51
N ILE A 27 -7.74 4.27 4.69
CA ILE A 27 -8.90 3.39 4.83
C ILE A 27 -8.76 2.48 6.05
N LEU A 28 -7.58 1.91 6.27
CA LEU A 28 -7.32 0.98 7.38
C LEU A 28 -7.29 1.72 8.73
N SER A 29 -6.65 2.88 8.82
CA SER A 29 -6.76 3.80 9.98
C SER A 29 -8.22 4.13 10.31
N TYR A 30 -9.04 4.45 9.29
CA TYR A 30 -10.47 4.70 9.50
C TYR A 30 -11.20 3.47 10.07
N PHE A 31 -10.87 2.26 9.59
CA PHE A 31 -11.45 1.03 10.11
C PHE A 31 -11.00 0.71 11.54
N LEU A 32 -9.73 0.93 11.89
CA LEU A 32 -9.18 0.73 13.23
C LEU A 32 -9.88 1.63 14.25
N VAL A 33 -9.98 2.93 13.98
CA VAL A 33 -10.59 3.90 14.89
C VAL A 33 -12.09 3.69 15.03
N LYS A 34 -12.80 3.48 13.92
CA LYS A 34 -14.27 3.45 13.94
C LYS A 34 -14.88 2.15 14.47
N TYR A 35 -14.21 1.03 14.21
CA TYR A 35 -14.75 -0.29 14.56
C TYR A 35 -13.97 -0.99 15.68
N ASN A 36 -13.02 -0.29 16.31
CA ASN A 36 -12.16 -0.81 17.39
C ASN A 36 -11.61 -2.22 17.04
N LEU A 37 -11.11 -2.36 15.81
CA LEU A 37 -10.65 -3.64 15.24
C LEU A 37 -9.25 -4.03 15.73
N SER A 38 -8.90 -3.59 16.94
CA SER A 38 -7.61 -3.73 17.61
C SER A 38 -7.15 -5.19 17.80
N ASN A 39 -8.05 -6.16 17.62
CA ASN A 39 -7.76 -7.59 17.71
C ASN A 39 -7.57 -8.28 16.34
N ASN A 40 -7.73 -7.57 15.21
CA ASN A 40 -7.58 -8.16 13.88
C ASN A 40 -6.14 -8.06 13.40
N ALA A 41 -5.38 -9.14 13.56
CA ALA A 41 -3.99 -9.24 13.12
C ALA A 41 -3.80 -8.93 11.62
N HIS A 42 -4.74 -9.34 10.76
CA HIS A 42 -4.67 -9.06 9.32
C HIS A 42 -4.73 -7.56 9.00
N ILE A 43 -5.63 -6.81 9.67
CA ILE A 43 -5.79 -5.36 9.44
C ILE A 43 -4.57 -4.60 9.98
N ILE A 44 -4.08 -4.98 11.17
CA ILE A 44 -2.88 -4.36 11.76
C ILE A 44 -1.67 -4.61 10.88
N TYR A 45 -1.50 -5.82 10.36
CA TYR A 45 -0.41 -6.13 9.44
C TYR A 45 -0.45 -5.24 8.19
N GLN A 46 -1.62 -5.12 7.55
CA GLN A 46 -1.79 -4.28 6.36
C GLN A 46 -1.48 -2.80 6.67
N GLU A 47 -1.93 -2.29 7.81
CA GLU A 47 -1.68 -0.91 8.25
C GLU A 47 -0.19 -0.64 8.49
N VAL A 48 0.52 -1.56 9.15
CA VAL A 48 1.95 -1.41 9.44
C VAL A 48 2.77 -1.39 8.14
N ILE A 49 2.47 -2.27 7.18
CA ILE A 49 3.17 -2.26 5.89
C ILE A 49 2.85 -1.00 5.09
N ALA A 50 1.60 -0.56 5.08
CA ALA A 50 1.18 0.66 4.39
C ALA A 50 1.84 1.92 4.96
N THR A 51 1.90 2.04 6.29
CA THR A 51 2.53 3.20 6.98
C THR A 51 4.05 3.24 6.82
N ILE A 52 4.74 2.10 6.90
CA ILE A 52 6.19 2.02 6.62
C ILE A 52 6.46 2.44 5.18
N THR A 53 5.68 1.91 4.23
CA THR A 53 5.82 2.25 2.80
C THR A 53 5.57 3.73 2.55
N LEU A 54 4.54 4.30 3.17
CA LEU A 54 4.22 5.71 3.08
C LEU A 54 5.41 6.56 3.59
N GLY A 55 5.93 6.25 4.78
CA GLY A 55 7.07 6.96 5.36
C GLY A 55 8.32 6.90 4.47
N VAL A 56 8.70 5.71 4.03
CA VAL A 56 9.89 5.50 3.18
C VAL A 56 9.72 6.19 1.82
N TRP A 57 8.57 6.05 1.16
CA TRP A 57 8.35 6.66 -0.16
C TRP A 57 8.08 8.15 -0.14
N THR A 58 7.66 8.73 0.99
CA THR A 58 7.53 10.20 1.11
C THR A 58 8.87 10.88 0.89
N PHE A 59 9.95 10.34 1.46
CA PHE A 59 11.30 10.79 1.16
C PHE A 59 11.80 10.21 -0.17
N GLY A 60 11.51 8.94 -0.42
CA GLY A 60 11.88 8.17 -1.62
C GLY A 60 11.50 8.83 -2.95
N MET A 61 10.37 9.52 -3.04
CA MET A 61 9.91 10.25 -4.23
C MET A 61 10.77 11.47 -4.57
N VAL A 62 11.39 12.11 -3.59
CA VAL A 62 12.23 13.31 -3.79
C VAL A 62 13.64 12.91 -4.22
N LEU A 63 14.12 11.74 -3.81
CA LEU A 63 15.46 11.29 -4.13
C LEU A 63 15.79 11.10 -5.64
N PRO A 64 14.89 10.65 -6.54
CA PRO A 64 15.20 10.61 -7.99
C PRO A 64 15.40 11.99 -8.63
N LEU A 65 15.06 13.08 -7.93
CA LEU A 65 15.39 14.46 -8.34
C LEU A 65 16.83 14.85 -7.95
N VAL A 66 17.45 14.12 -7.02
CA VAL A 66 18.81 14.34 -6.54
C VAL A 66 19.76 13.41 -7.31
N ASN A 67 20.80 13.95 -7.94
CA ASN A 67 21.78 13.20 -8.76
C ASN A 67 22.60 12.13 -8.00
N ALA A 68 22.32 11.87 -6.72
CA ALA A 68 23.01 10.90 -5.86
C ALA A 68 22.35 9.51 -5.83
N TYR A 69 21.31 9.27 -6.64
CA TYR A 69 20.54 8.03 -6.56
C TYR A 69 21.22 6.87 -7.29
N GLY A 70 21.93 6.04 -6.52
CA GLY A 70 22.69 4.88 -6.99
C GLY A 70 21.98 3.53 -6.89
N GLY A 71 20.64 3.49 -6.78
CA GLY A 71 19.88 2.25 -6.71
C GLY A 71 19.69 1.64 -5.31
N GLN A 72 20.07 2.33 -4.24
CA GLN A 72 19.94 1.85 -2.85
C GLN A 72 18.50 1.47 -2.44
N LEU A 73 17.48 2.08 -3.04
CA LEU A 73 16.08 1.71 -2.74
C LEU A 73 15.60 0.44 -3.44
N TRP A 74 16.40 -0.18 -4.31
CA TRP A 74 16.03 -1.43 -4.96
C TRP A 74 15.77 -2.57 -3.96
N LEU A 75 16.61 -2.69 -2.92
CA LEU A 75 16.43 -3.74 -1.90
C LEU A 75 15.18 -3.51 -1.05
N ALA A 76 14.94 -2.25 -0.66
CA ALA A 76 13.73 -1.87 0.05
C ALA A 76 12.49 -2.14 -0.79
N ASN A 77 12.52 -1.82 -2.09
CA ASN A 77 11.43 -2.11 -3.02
C ASN A 77 11.16 -3.62 -3.11
N HIS A 78 12.21 -4.44 -3.18
CA HIS A 78 12.06 -5.89 -3.28
C HIS A 78 11.43 -6.53 -2.02
N ILE A 79 11.89 -6.11 -0.84
CA ILE A 79 11.33 -6.57 0.44
C ILE A 79 9.88 -6.11 0.58
N LEU A 80 9.61 -4.83 0.28
CA LEU A 80 8.27 -4.27 0.38
C LEU A 80 7.32 -4.96 -0.60
N SER A 81 7.69 -5.23 -1.85
CA SER A 81 6.82 -5.96 -2.79
C SER A 81 6.37 -7.31 -2.23
N TYR A 82 7.23 -8.04 -1.50
CA TYR A 82 6.82 -9.31 -0.88
C TYR A 82 5.85 -9.12 0.29
N LEU A 83 6.05 -8.07 1.10
CA LEU A 83 5.15 -7.69 2.20
C LEU A 83 3.81 -7.12 1.71
N TRP A 84 3.80 -6.47 0.54
CA TRP A 84 2.58 -6.02 -0.14
C TRP A 84 1.84 -7.20 -0.76
N LEU A 85 2.55 -8.21 -1.27
CA LEU A 85 1.93 -9.45 -1.77
C LEU A 85 1.20 -10.20 -0.65
N THR A 86 1.79 -10.31 0.53
CA THR A 86 1.11 -10.94 1.69
C THR A 86 -0.09 -10.11 2.15
N SER A 87 0.04 -8.77 2.20
CA SER A 87 -1.08 -7.85 2.45
C SER A 87 -2.22 -8.06 1.46
N PHE A 88 -1.90 -8.19 0.16
CA PHE A 88 -2.85 -8.50 -0.89
C PHE A 88 -3.56 -9.83 -0.66
N ILE A 89 -2.82 -10.91 -0.39
CA ILE A 89 -3.39 -12.25 -0.15
C ILE A 89 -4.40 -12.21 1.00
N PHE A 90 -4.06 -11.58 2.12
CA PHE A 90 -4.98 -11.46 3.25
C PHE A 90 -6.23 -10.64 2.90
N SER A 91 -6.05 -9.48 2.27
CA SER A 91 -7.19 -8.66 1.83
C SER A 91 -8.10 -9.37 0.83
N ALA A 92 -7.54 -10.21 -0.04
CA ALA A 92 -8.30 -11.01 -1.00
C ALA A 92 -9.05 -12.16 -0.30
N GLN A 93 -8.43 -12.85 0.66
CA GLN A 93 -9.09 -13.92 1.41
C GLN A 93 -10.27 -13.40 2.23
N ASP A 94 -10.10 -12.24 2.86
CA ASP A 94 -11.10 -11.63 3.72
C ASP A 94 -12.23 -10.94 2.92
N TRP A 95 -11.91 -10.26 1.82
CA TRP A 95 -12.85 -9.33 1.18
C TRP A 95 -13.12 -9.57 -0.31
N ALA A 96 -12.50 -10.57 -0.96
CA ALA A 96 -12.81 -10.90 -2.35
C ALA A 96 -14.17 -11.63 -2.50
N GLY A 97 -14.77 -11.49 -3.67
CA GLY A 97 -16.05 -12.13 -4.00
C GLY A 97 -17.22 -11.63 -3.14
N GLY A 98 -18.02 -12.58 -2.63
CA GLY A 98 -19.19 -12.31 -1.79
C GLY A 98 -18.90 -12.17 -0.28
N ARG A 99 -17.65 -12.35 0.14
CA ARG A 99 -17.23 -12.38 1.56
C ARG A 99 -17.15 -11.02 2.25
N CYS A 100 -17.40 -9.95 1.49
CA CYS A 100 -17.36 -8.60 2.02
C CYS A 100 -18.31 -8.36 3.21
N THR A 101 -19.48 -9.00 3.24
CA THR A 101 -20.48 -8.83 4.31
C THR A 101 -20.20 -9.69 5.54
N THR A 102 -19.38 -10.74 5.40
CA THR A 102 -19.16 -11.74 6.46
C THR A 102 -17.88 -11.50 7.25
N HIS A 103 -16.85 -10.88 6.66
CA HIS A 103 -15.58 -10.59 7.34
C HIS A 103 -15.52 -9.18 7.92
N ALA A 104 -14.81 -9.02 9.04
CA ALA A 104 -14.66 -7.75 9.74
C ALA A 104 -14.06 -6.66 8.82
N PRO A 105 -14.51 -5.38 8.92
CA PRO A 105 -15.69 -4.91 9.65
C PRO A 105 -17.01 -5.39 9.03
N THR A 106 -17.89 -5.98 9.84
CA THR A 106 -19.16 -6.61 9.41
C THR A 106 -20.16 -5.62 8.79
N PHE A 107 -19.96 -4.31 9.00
CA PHE A 107 -20.86 -3.26 8.53
C PHE A 107 -20.46 -2.70 7.15
N GLY A 108 -21.10 -3.23 6.09
CA GLY A 108 -21.61 -2.46 4.95
C GLY A 108 -20.67 -1.57 4.11
N LYS A 109 -19.35 -1.81 4.06
CA LYS A 109 -18.39 -0.98 3.32
C LYS A 109 -17.57 -1.74 2.27
N CYS A 110 -18.26 -2.49 1.40
CA CYS A 110 -17.61 -3.25 0.33
C CYS A 110 -16.82 -2.42 -0.66
N GLY A 111 -17.25 -1.19 -0.93
CA GLY A 111 -16.48 -0.27 -1.76
C GLY A 111 -15.07 -0.06 -1.19
N LEU A 112 -14.98 0.37 0.07
CA LEU A 112 -13.71 0.64 0.75
C LEU A 112 -12.82 -0.61 0.86
N LYS A 113 -13.41 -1.76 1.21
CA LYS A 113 -12.67 -3.04 1.29
C LYS A 113 -12.08 -3.45 -0.06
N LYS A 114 -12.88 -3.34 -1.13
CA LYS A 114 -12.42 -3.63 -2.50
C LYS A 114 -11.39 -2.61 -2.99
N THR A 115 -11.47 -1.36 -2.55
CA THR A 115 -10.44 -0.35 -2.79
C THR A 115 -9.11 -0.79 -2.18
N VAL A 116 -9.09 -1.27 -0.93
CA VAL A 116 -7.85 -1.78 -0.31
C VAL A 116 -7.26 -2.94 -1.11
N VAL A 117 -8.08 -3.90 -1.55
CA VAL A 117 -7.62 -5.03 -2.39
C VAL A 117 -7.04 -4.53 -3.72
N ALA A 118 -7.67 -3.57 -4.38
CA ALA A 118 -7.22 -3.03 -5.66
C ALA A 118 -5.91 -2.22 -5.54
N PHE A 119 -5.78 -1.40 -4.50
CA PHE A 119 -4.60 -0.57 -4.30
C PHE A 119 -3.41 -1.37 -3.75
N ASN A 120 -3.64 -2.44 -2.99
CA ASN A 120 -2.59 -3.40 -2.63
C ASN A 120 -1.86 -3.97 -3.86
N PHE A 121 -2.55 -4.14 -5.00
CA PHE A 121 -1.94 -4.61 -6.25
C PHE A 121 -1.12 -3.53 -6.96
N LEU A 122 -1.53 -2.26 -6.87
CA LEU A 122 -0.84 -1.13 -7.51
C LEU A 122 0.47 -0.73 -6.81
N ALA A 123 0.70 -1.22 -5.59
CA ALA A 123 1.92 -0.99 -4.83
C ALA A 123 3.01 -2.04 -5.11
N LEU A 124 2.72 -3.06 -5.92
CA LEU A 124 3.62 -4.18 -6.21
C LEU A 124 4.69 -3.85 -7.25
#